data_AF-A0A2N3B124-F1
#
_entry.id   AF-A0A2N3B124-F1
#
_cell.length_a   1.000
_cell.length_b   1.000
_cell.length_c   1.000
_cell.angle_alpha   90.00
_cell.angle_beta   90.00
_cell.angle_gamma   90.00
#
_symmetry.space_group_name_H-M   'P 1'
#
loop_
_entity.id
_entity.type
_entity.pdbx_description
1 polymer ?
#
loop_
_entity_poly.entity_id
_entity_poly.type
_entity_poly.pdbx_seq_one_letter_code
_entity_poly.pdbx_strand_id
1 'polypeptide(L)'
;MRITTTLALALAVIAAAPLAAQDRSAFKPGPVITEFGPHAPVPGVTQLPADTEFAVAFDVATPAAEGSANRGFESAARFLNMHVANGVRQENIRLAVVVHGKASLEVLTNAAHAANAAGGGGDNPSAKLVEALLEADVRFILCGQSAAAYGIKPEDLIPGVEMALSAMTAHALLQQNGFTVNPF
;
A
#
# COMPACT_ATOMS: atom_id res chain seq x y z
N MET A 1 31.63 58.71 24.50
CA MET A 1 30.31 58.14 24.18
C MET A 1 30.43 57.17 23.02
N ARG A 2 30.64 55.88 23.28
CA ARG A 2 30.46 54.78 22.32
C ARG A 2 30.01 53.56 23.13
N ILE A 3 28.77 53.16 22.93
CA ILE A 3 28.08 52.09 23.65
C ILE A 3 28.48 50.78 22.97
N THR A 4 29.14 49.88 23.69
CA THR A 4 29.38 48.50 23.26
C THR A 4 28.11 47.69 23.43
N THR A 5 27.47 47.32 22.32
CA THR A 5 26.28 46.47 22.30
C THR A 5 26.72 45.01 22.25
N THR A 6 26.65 44.31 23.38
CA THR A 6 26.92 42.87 23.47
C THR A 6 25.70 42.12 22.93
N LEU A 7 25.83 41.49 21.77
CA LEU A 7 24.79 40.64 21.17
C LEU A 7 24.87 39.24 21.80
N ALA A 8 23.96 38.94 22.73
CA ALA A 8 23.84 37.60 23.32
C ALA A 8 23.11 36.68 22.34
N LEU A 9 23.83 35.69 21.81
CA LEU A 9 23.29 34.64 20.94
C LEU A 9 22.60 33.58 21.81
N ALA A 10 21.26 33.59 21.87
CA ALA A 10 20.50 32.55 22.54
C ALA A 10 20.43 31.30 21.64
N LEU A 11 21.18 30.27 22.00
CA LEU A 11 21.17 28.96 21.34
C LEU A 11 19.88 28.21 21.74
N ALA A 12 18.86 28.22 20.89
CA ALA A 12 17.66 27.42 21.08
C ALA A 12 17.99 25.93 20.82
N VAL A 13 18.13 25.16 21.90
CA VAL A 13 18.27 23.70 21.83
C VAL A 13 16.91 23.13 21.45
N ILE A 14 16.73 22.78 20.17
CA ILE A 14 15.59 22.00 19.71
C ILE A 14 15.79 20.59 20.24
N ALA A 15 15.06 20.23 21.30
CA ALA A 15 15.01 18.86 21.78
C ALA A 15 14.39 17.97 20.70
N ALA A 16 15.24 17.21 19.99
CA ALA A 16 14.78 16.12 19.14
C ALA A 16 14.17 15.06 20.06
N ALA A 17 12.84 15.04 20.18
CA ALA A 17 12.17 13.92 20.81
C ALA A 17 12.54 12.65 20.02
N PRO A 18 13.04 11.58 20.67
CA PRO A 18 13.29 10.33 19.98
C PRO A 18 11.97 9.85 19.40
N LEU A 19 11.96 9.64 18.08
CA LEU A 19 10.88 8.95 17.39
C LEU A 19 10.80 7.55 18.01
N ALA A 20 9.90 7.36 18.96
CA ALA A 20 9.73 6.06 19.60
C ALA A 20 9.38 5.04 18.51
N ALA A 21 10.30 4.11 18.24
CA ALA A 21 10.02 2.98 17.37
C ALA A 21 8.80 2.26 17.95
N GLN A 22 7.72 2.20 17.19
CA GLN A 22 6.51 1.51 17.61
C GLN A 22 6.85 0.03 17.83
N ASP A 23 6.54 -0.50 19.02
CA ASP A 23 6.68 -1.92 19.28
C ASP A 23 5.78 -2.73 18.33
N ARG A 24 6.40 -3.55 17.49
CA ARG A 24 5.72 -4.42 16.52
C ARG A 24 5.81 -5.90 16.90
N SER A 25 6.25 -6.23 18.12
CA SER A 25 6.42 -7.61 18.59
C SER A 25 5.12 -8.43 18.54
N ALA A 26 3.97 -7.78 18.69
CA ALA A 26 2.64 -8.39 18.60
C ALA A 26 2.18 -8.68 17.17
N PHE A 27 2.81 -8.08 16.15
CA PHE A 27 2.46 -8.31 14.75
C PHE A 27 3.08 -9.61 14.27
N LYS A 28 2.23 -10.52 13.76
CA LYS A 28 2.62 -11.85 13.26
C LYS A 28 2.09 -12.06 11.83
N PRO A 29 2.75 -12.91 11.04
CA PRO A 29 2.22 -13.40 9.76
C PRO A 29 0.77 -13.87 9.88
N GLY A 30 -0.01 -13.69 8.81
CA GLY A 30 -1.37 -14.21 8.75
C GLY A 30 -1.48 -15.55 8.02
N PRO A 31 -2.69 -16.12 8.01
CA PRO A 31 -2.93 -17.45 7.48
C PRO A 31 -3.00 -17.52 5.94
N VAL A 32 -3.17 -16.40 5.24
CA VAL A 32 -3.35 -16.37 3.78
C VAL A 32 -2.06 -15.96 3.08
N ILE A 33 -1.56 -14.77 3.39
CA ILE A 33 -0.31 -14.24 2.83
C ILE A 33 0.74 -14.27 3.95
N THR A 34 1.60 -15.28 3.94
CA THR A 34 2.50 -15.57 5.07
C THR A 34 3.74 -14.67 5.13
N GLU A 35 4.18 -14.15 3.99
CA GLU A 35 5.35 -13.26 3.90
C GLU A 35 5.01 -11.78 4.16
N PHE A 36 3.74 -11.40 4.02
CA PHE A 36 3.29 -10.00 4.06
C PHE A 36 2.05 -9.78 4.94
N GLY A 37 1.69 -8.53 5.15
CA GLY A 37 0.47 -8.16 5.87
C GLY A 37 0.44 -8.68 7.30
N PRO A 38 1.49 -8.54 8.12
CA PRO A 38 1.45 -8.99 9.49
C PRO A 38 0.39 -8.20 10.25
N HIS A 39 -0.28 -8.87 11.18
CA HIS A 39 -1.39 -8.34 11.96
C HIS A 39 -1.21 -8.71 13.44
N ALA A 40 -1.88 -7.99 14.32
CA ALA A 40 -1.83 -8.24 15.76
C ALA A 40 -3.23 -8.62 16.27
N PRO A 41 -3.34 -9.50 17.29
CA PRO A 41 -4.59 -9.69 18.01
C PRO A 41 -5.09 -8.36 18.59
N VAL A 42 -6.39 -8.11 18.51
CA VAL A 42 -7.02 -6.92 19.12
C VAL A 42 -7.76 -7.36 20.38
N PRO A 43 -7.30 -6.98 21.59
CA PRO A 43 -7.94 -7.39 22.84
C PRO A 43 -9.42 -6.98 22.87
N GLY A 44 -10.30 -7.92 23.24
CA GLY A 44 -11.74 -7.69 23.34
C GLY A 44 -12.51 -7.80 22.03
N VAL A 45 -11.85 -8.02 20.90
CA VAL A 45 -12.51 -8.37 19.63
C VAL A 45 -12.68 -9.89 19.59
N THR A 46 -13.93 -10.34 19.54
CA THR A 46 -14.28 -11.75 19.27
C THR A 46 -14.21 -12.03 17.77
N GLN A 47 -14.32 -13.31 17.39
CA GLN A 47 -14.45 -13.67 15.97
C GLN A 47 -15.61 -12.91 15.31
N LEU A 48 -15.39 -12.49 14.07
CA LEU A 48 -16.42 -11.90 13.22
C LEU A 48 -17.39 -13.00 12.76
N PRO A 49 -18.65 -12.65 12.45
CA PRO A 49 -19.58 -13.60 11.85
C PRO A 49 -19.00 -14.20 10.57
N ALA A 50 -19.05 -15.53 10.45
CA ALA A 50 -18.42 -16.25 9.33
C ALA A 50 -19.07 -15.95 7.97
N ASP A 51 -20.32 -15.46 7.97
CA ASP A 51 -21.08 -15.00 6.80
C ASP A 51 -20.85 -13.52 6.47
N THR A 52 -19.95 -12.83 7.18
CA THR A 52 -19.55 -11.47 6.82
C THR A 52 -18.93 -11.46 5.42
N GLU A 53 -19.36 -10.52 4.59
CA GLU A 53 -18.81 -10.28 3.26
C GLU A 53 -18.13 -8.91 3.20
N PHE A 54 -16.96 -8.85 2.56
CA PHE A 54 -16.23 -7.62 2.32
C PHE A 54 -15.98 -7.43 0.83
N ALA A 55 -16.24 -6.23 0.34
CA ALA A 55 -15.81 -5.77 -0.97
C ALA A 55 -15.13 -4.41 -0.77
N VAL A 56 -13.80 -4.39 -0.81
CA VAL A 56 -13.01 -3.20 -0.43
C VAL A 56 -12.00 -2.85 -1.51
N ALA A 57 -12.01 -1.59 -1.94
CA ALA A 57 -11.06 -1.00 -2.85
C ALA A 57 -10.08 -0.12 -2.07
N PHE A 58 -8.79 -0.46 -2.07
CA PHE A 58 -7.73 0.37 -1.51
C PHE A 58 -7.27 1.39 -2.54
N ASP A 59 -7.27 2.68 -2.19
CA ASP A 59 -6.69 3.74 -3.02
C ASP A 59 -5.22 3.96 -2.65
N VAL A 60 -4.30 3.74 -3.59
CA VAL A 60 -2.86 3.84 -3.34
C VAL A 60 -2.21 4.79 -4.34
N ALA A 61 -1.91 6.00 -3.86
CA ALA A 61 -1.26 7.07 -4.63
C ALA A 61 0.24 7.23 -4.31
N THR A 62 0.57 7.02 -3.04
CA THR A 62 1.86 7.37 -2.43
C THR A 62 2.85 6.23 -2.64
N PRO A 63 4.07 6.52 -3.12
CA PRO A 63 5.09 5.49 -3.31
C PRO A 63 5.59 4.97 -1.96
N ALA A 64 6.19 3.79 -1.99
CA ALA A 64 6.89 3.21 -0.86
C ALA A 64 8.08 4.08 -0.43
N ALA A 65 8.51 3.90 0.82
CA ALA A 65 9.82 4.39 1.22
C ALA A 65 10.91 3.59 0.47
N GLU A 66 12.05 4.24 0.20
CA GLU A 66 13.14 3.65 -0.57
C GLU A 66 13.54 2.26 -0.04
N GLY A 67 13.62 1.27 -0.95
CA GLY A 67 13.98 -0.11 -0.63
C GLY A 67 12.94 -0.91 0.14
N SER A 68 11.73 -0.40 0.36
CA SER A 68 10.64 -1.09 1.06
C SER A 68 9.43 -1.35 0.15
N ALA A 69 8.62 -2.35 0.48
CA ALA A 69 7.35 -2.58 -0.20
C ALA A 69 6.31 -1.50 0.16
N ASN A 70 5.35 -1.28 -0.74
CA ASN A 70 4.31 -0.26 -0.55
C ASN A 70 3.44 -0.56 0.67
N ARG A 71 3.24 0.45 1.52
CA ARG A 71 2.39 0.32 2.71
C ARG A 71 0.91 0.15 2.41
N GLY A 72 0.39 0.72 1.34
CA GLY A 72 -0.99 0.52 0.89
C GLY A 72 -1.24 -0.92 0.40
N PHE A 73 -0.26 -1.52 -0.26
CA PHE A 73 -0.34 -2.94 -0.66
C PHE A 73 -0.26 -3.85 0.59
N GLU A 74 0.61 -3.51 1.54
CA GLU A 74 0.68 -4.18 2.86
C GLU A 74 -0.64 -4.06 3.64
N SER A 75 -1.36 -2.93 3.52
CA SER A 75 -2.69 -2.76 4.12
C SER A 75 -3.70 -3.75 3.53
N ALA A 76 -3.68 -3.98 2.22
CA ALA A 76 -4.54 -4.98 1.59
C ALA A 76 -4.20 -6.41 2.06
N ALA A 77 -2.92 -6.77 2.11
CA ALA A 77 -2.47 -8.06 2.64
C ALA A 77 -2.86 -8.25 4.10
N ARG A 78 -2.67 -7.21 4.93
CA ARG A 78 -3.07 -7.21 6.34
C ARG A 78 -4.58 -7.37 6.47
N PHE A 79 -5.37 -6.68 5.65
CA PHE A 79 -6.83 -6.79 5.67
C PHE A 79 -7.27 -8.23 5.47
N LEU A 80 -6.75 -8.88 4.42
CA LEU A 80 -7.08 -10.29 4.14
C LEU A 80 -6.69 -11.19 5.32
N ASN A 81 -5.43 -11.09 5.76
CA ASN A 81 -4.90 -11.89 6.85
C ASN A 81 -5.69 -11.72 8.16
N MET A 82 -5.97 -10.49 8.58
CA MET A 82 -6.62 -10.24 9.86
C MET A 82 -8.08 -10.67 9.87
N HIS A 83 -8.81 -10.54 8.76
CA HIS A 83 -10.22 -10.94 8.71
C HIS A 83 -10.36 -12.47 8.67
N VAL A 84 -9.49 -13.16 7.91
CA VAL A 84 -9.47 -14.63 7.90
C VAL A 84 -9.06 -15.19 9.26
N ALA A 85 -8.05 -14.59 9.91
CA ALA A 85 -7.66 -14.96 11.27
C ALA A 85 -8.78 -14.75 12.30
N ASN A 86 -9.75 -13.88 12.01
CA ASN A 86 -10.91 -13.60 12.86
C ASN A 86 -12.20 -14.30 12.40
N GLY A 87 -12.12 -15.31 11.54
CA GLY A 87 -13.24 -16.22 11.24
C GLY A 87 -14.05 -15.90 9.98
N VAL A 88 -13.68 -14.86 9.23
CA VAL A 88 -14.29 -14.59 7.93
C VAL A 88 -13.73 -15.57 6.90
N ARG A 89 -14.60 -16.19 6.10
CA ARG A 89 -14.12 -17.08 5.03
C ARG A 89 -13.43 -16.28 3.94
N GLN A 90 -12.32 -16.77 3.41
CA GLN A 90 -11.52 -16.06 2.40
C GLN A 90 -12.36 -15.74 1.16
N GLU A 91 -13.22 -16.66 0.72
CA GLU A 91 -14.09 -16.47 -0.45
C GLU A 91 -15.15 -15.36 -0.27
N ASN A 92 -15.40 -14.91 0.96
CA ASN A 92 -16.29 -13.78 1.23
C ASN A 92 -15.56 -12.41 1.16
N ILE A 93 -14.24 -12.39 0.93
CA ILE A 93 -13.43 -11.18 0.91
C ILE A 93 -12.99 -10.90 -0.52
N ARG A 94 -13.53 -9.84 -1.12
CA ARG A 94 -13.14 -9.34 -2.43
C ARG A 94 -12.35 -8.04 -2.27
N LEU A 95 -11.10 -8.05 -2.70
CA LEU A 95 -10.23 -6.86 -2.61
C LEU A 95 -9.82 -6.37 -3.99
N ALA A 96 -9.74 -5.06 -4.12
CA ALA A 96 -9.09 -4.39 -5.23
C ALA A 96 -8.09 -3.36 -4.69
N VAL A 97 -6.96 -3.20 -5.36
CA VAL A 97 -5.98 -2.14 -5.12
C VAL A 97 -5.97 -1.26 -6.36
N VAL A 98 -6.51 -0.05 -6.23
CA VAL A 98 -6.51 0.95 -7.29
C VAL A 98 -5.27 1.81 -7.11
N VAL A 99 -4.37 1.73 -8.08
CA VAL A 99 -3.05 2.36 -8.02
C VAL A 99 -3.02 3.60 -8.92
N HIS A 100 -2.54 4.71 -8.38
CA HIS A 100 -2.31 5.94 -9.14
C HIS A 100 -1.12 6.72 -8.57
N GLY A 101 -0.87 7.92 -9.09
CA GLY A 101 0.25 8.73 -8.64
C GLY A 101 1.58 7.99 -8.80
N LYS A 102 2.54 8.28 -7.91
CA LYS A 102 3.90 7.70 -8.03
C LYS A 102 3.95 6.22 -7.63
N ALA A 103 2.96 5.72 -6.88
CA ALA A 103 2.82 4.28 -6.61
C ALA A 103 2.63 3.44 -7.90
N SER A 104 2.26 4.05 -9.03
CA SER A 104 2.12 3.40 -10.33
C SER A 104 3.36 2.61 -10.78
N LEU A 105 4.55 3.01 -10.33
CA LEU A 105 5.80 2.35 -10.67
C LEU A 105 5.96 1.00 -9.97
N GLU A 106 5.25 0.79 -8.86
CA GLU A 106 5.42 -0.36 -7.97
C GLU A 106 4.53 -1.55 -8.37
N VAL A 107 3.80 -1.44 -9.48
CA VAL A 107 3.10 -2.54 -10.15
C VAL A 107 3.79 -2.98 -11.45
N LEU A 108 4.99 -2.46 -11.72
CA LEU A 108 5.82 -2.85 -12.85
C LEU A 108 6.59 -4.13 -12.54
N THR A 109 6.90 -4.90 -13.58
CA THR A 109 7.92 -5.97 -13.47
C THR A 109 9.26 -5.38 -13.04
N ASN A 110 10.14 -6.18 -12.44
CA ASN A 110 11.49 -5.71 -12.06
C ASN A 110 12.25 -5.10 -13.24
N ALA A 111 12.17 -5.73 -14.42
CA ALA A 111 12.83 -5.24 -15.63
C ALA A 111 12.29 -3.86 -16.06
N ALA A 112 10.96 -3.70 -16.09
CA ALA A 112 10.35 -2.43 -16.48
C ALA A 112 10.56 -1.33 -15.42
N HIS A 113 10.50 -1.67 -14.13
CA HIS A 113 10.82 -0.75 -13.04
C HIS A 113 12.26 -0.23 -13.15
N ALA A 114 13.23 -1.14 -13.37
CA ALA A 114 14.63 -0.78 -13.53
C ALA A 114 14.88 0.10 -14.77
N ALA A 115 14.13 -0.13 -15.86
CA ALA A 115 14.24 0.62 -17.10
C ALA A 115 13.50 1.97 -17.07
N ASN A 116 12.51 2.14 -16.19
CA ASN A 116 11.72 3.36 -16.11
C ASN A 116 12.48 4.47 -15.37
N ALA A 117 12.67 5.62 -16.02
CA ALA A 117 13.42 6.75 -15.46
C ALA A 117 12.85 7.29 -14.13
N ALA A 118 11.55 7.10 -13.88
CA ALA A 118 10.91 7.51 -12.63
C ALA A 118 11.03 6.46 -11.51
N GLY A 119 11.37 5.21 -11.83
CA GLY A 119 11.46 4.08 -10.87
C GLY A 119 12.70 4.12 -9.96
N GLY A 120 13.65 5.03 -10.19
CA GLY A 120 14.87 5.13 -9.37
C GLY A 120 15.93 4.07 -9.67
N GLY A 121 15.64 3.13 -10.56
CA GLY A 121 16.52 2.04 -10.98
C GLY A 121 16.48 0.83 -10.05
N GLY A 122 16.80 -0.35 -10.60
CA GLY A 122 16.80 -1.62 -9.88
C GLY A 122 15.43 -2.30 -9.77
N ASP A 123 15.41 -3.40 -9.05
CA ASP A 123 14.21 -4.24 -8.87
C ASP A 123 13.09 -3.48 -8.16
N ASN A 124 11.84 -3.83 -8.47
CA ASN A 124 10.66 -3.27 -7.82
C ASN A 124 10.52 -3.91 -6.42
N PRO A 125 10.69 -3.15 -5.32
CA PRO A 125 10.60 -3.71 -3.96
C PRO A 125 9.22 -4.27 -3.60
N SER A 126 8.17 -3.84 -4.31
CA SER A 126 6.79 -4.28 -4.12
C SER A 126 6.42 -5.50 -4.97
N ALA A 127 7.25 -5.94 -5.92
CA ALA A 127 6.86 -6.95 -6.91
C ALA A 127 6.34 -8.26 -6.28
N LYS A 128 7.09 -8.81 -5.32
CA LYS A 128 6.70 -10.04 -4.61
C LYS A 128 5.39 -9.91 -3.84
N LEU A 129 5.13 -8.72 -3.28
CA LEU A 129 3.89 -8.43 -2.57
C LEU A 129 2.70 -8.35 -3.54
N VAL A 130 2.88 -7.70 -4.69
CA VAL A 130 1.85 -7.63 -5.74
C VAL A 130 1.54 -9.03 -6.26
N GLU A 131 2.56 -9.85 -6.54
CA GLU A 131 2.41 -11.25 -6.98
C GLU A 131 1.65 -12.10 -5.95
N ALA A 132 2.03 -12.02 -4.66
CA ALA A 132 1.36 -12.77 -3.60
C ALA A 132 -0.11 -12.34 -3.41
N LEU A 133 -0.42 -11.06 -3.60
CA LEU A 133 -1.79 -10.56 -3.54
C LEU A 133 -2.62 -11.01 -4.75
N LEU A 134 -2.04 -11.00 -5.96
CA LEU A 134 -2.69 -11.51 -7.16
C LEU A 134 -2.99 -13.02 -7.05
N GLU A 135 -2.06 -13.81 -6.50
CA GLU A 135 -2.27 -15.25 -6.22
C GLU A 135 -3.40 -15.49 -5.20
N ALA A 136 -3.63 -14.54 -4.30
CA ALA A 136 -4.72 -14.55 -3.33
C ALA A 136 -6.03 -13.91 -3.86
N ASP A 137 -6.19 -13.80 -5.19
CA ASP A 137 -7.36 -13.22 -5.88
C ASP A 137 -7.62 -11.72 -5.58
N VAL A 138 -6.62 -10.98 -5.10
CA VAL A 138 -6.71 -9.52 -4.97
C VAL A 138 -6.43 -8.86 -6.31
N ARG A 139 -7.37 -8.06 -6.79
CA ARG A 139 -7.21 -7.35 -8.07
C ARG A 139 -6.29 -6.14 -7.92
N PHE A 140 -5.40 -5.91 -8.88
CA PHE A 140 -4.64 -4.67 -9.01
C PHE A 140 -5.09 -3.92 -10.25
N ILE A 141 -5.43 -2.63 -10.11
CA ILE A 141 -5.97 -1.82 -11.19
C ILE A 141 -5.20 -0.51 -11.27
N LEU A 142 -4.37 -0.37 -12.30
CA LEU A 142 -3.58 0.83 -12.55
C LEU A 142 -4.39 1.92 -13.25
N CYS A 143 -4.26 3.14 -12.77
CA CYS A 143 -4.75 4.35 -13.42
C CYS A 143 -4.02 4.61 -14.75
N GLY A 144 -4.74 4.52 -15.87
CA GLY A 144 -4.18 4.79 -17.21
C GLY A 144 -3.67 6.23 -17.40
N GLN A 145 -4.26 7.22 -16.73
CA GLN A 145 -3.75 8.60 -16.78
C GLN A 145 -2.39 8.72 -16.05
N SER A 146 -2.21 8.02 -14.94
CA SER A 146 -0.92 7.95 -14.25
C SER A 146 0.09 7.13 -15.07
N ALA A 147 -0.35 6.02 -15.68
CA ALA A 147 0.49 5.24 -16.59
C ALA A 147 1.03 6.11 -17.74
N ALA A 148 0.18 6.91 -18.38
CA ALA A 148 0.59 7.85 -19.42
C ALA A 148 1.59 8.89 -18.90
N ALA A 149 1.38 9.45 -17.70
CA ALA A 149 2.28 10.42 -17.09
C ALA A 149 3.68 9.85 -16.78
N TYR A 150 3.78 8.56 -16.46
CA TYR A 150 5.04 7.88 -16.13
C TYR A 150 5.59 7.02 -17.29
N GLY A 151 4.99 7.10 -18.48
CA GLY A 151 5.44 6.34 -19.65
C GLY A 151 5.32 4.83 -19.51
N ILE A 152 4.34 4.35 -18.73
CA ILE A 152 4.08 2.92 -18.47
C ILE A 152 3.15 2.38 -19.56
N LYS A 153 3.50 1.21 -20.12
CA LYS A 153 2.68 0.46 -21.05
C LYS A 153 2.10 -0.80 -20.40
N PRO A 154 1.02 -1.38 -20.96
CA PRO A 154 0.44 -2.62 -20.43
C PRO A 154 1.44 -3.78 -20.29
N GLU A 155 2.37 -3.93 -21.24
CA GLU A 155 3.40 -4.98 -21.22
C GLU A 155 4.49 -4.80 -20.13
N ASP A 156 4.57 -3.62 -19.52
CA ASP A 156 5.52 -3.33 -18.44
C ASP A 156 5.03 -3.87 -17.07
N LEU A 157 3.73 -4.15 -16.97
CA LEU A 157 3.06 -4.51 -15.73
C LEU A 157 3.36 -5.94 -15.29
N ILE A 158 3.34 -6.16 -13.98
CA ILE A 158 3.32 -7.51 -13.41
C ILE A 158 2.11 -8.27 -13.98
N PRO A 159 2.28 -9.51 -14.49
CA PRO A 159 1.17 -10.28 -15.04
C PRO A 159 -0.01 -10.38 -14.07
N GLY A 160 -1.21 -10.02 -14.53
CA GLY A 160 -2.43 -9.98 -13.71
C GLY A 160 -2.84 -8.58 -13.26
N VAL A 161 -1.94 -7.58 -13.32
CA VAL A 161 -2.32 -6.18 -13.08
C VAL A 161 -3.14 -5.66 -14.26
N GLU A 162 -4.30 -5.10 -13.96
CA GLU A 162 -5.23 -4.50 -14.93
C GLU A 162 -4.89 -3.02 -15.16
N MET A 163 -5.25 -2.48 -16.33
CA MET A 163 -5.18 -1.04 -16.59
C MET A 163 -6.59 -0.49 -16.86
N ALA A 164 -6.98 0.54 -16.09
CA ALA A 164 -8.24 1.26 -16.26
C ALA A 164 -8.02 2.62 -16.95
N LEU A 165 -9.09 3.26 -17.44
CA LEU A 165 -9.02 4.61 -18.02
C LEU A 165 -8.40 5.63 -17.03
N SER A 166 -8.80 5.55 -15.77
CA SER A 166 -8.26 6.32 -14.64
C SER A 166 -8.59 5.63 -13.33
N ALA A 167 -7.89 5.97 -12.23
CA ALA A 167 -8.27 5.53 -10.89
C ALA A 167 -9.69 5.97 -10.52
N MET A 168 -10.11 7.17 -10.95
CA MET A 168 -11.48 7.66 -10.73
C MET A 168 -12.51 6.73 -11.37
N THR A 169 -12.25 6.29 -12.61
CA THR A 169 -13.12 5.36 -13.33
C THR A 169 -13.11 3.99 -12.65
N ALA A 170 -11.95 3.49 -12.24
CA ALA A 170 -11.83 2.21 -11.53
C ALA A 170 -12.66 2.22 -10.24
N HIS A 171 -12.49 3.25 -9.39
CA HIS A 171 -13.27 3.40 -8.16
C HIS A 171 -14.76 3.55 -8.42
N ALA A 172 -15.18 4.36 -9.41
CA ALA A 172 -16.59 4.52 -9.74
C ALA A 172 -17.25 3.19 -10.15
N LEU A 173 -16.56 2.39 -10.97
CA LEU A 173 -17.05 1.07 -11.38
C LEU A 173 -17.03 0.06 -10.23
N LEU A 174 -15.99 0.05 -9.41
CA LEU A 174 -15.92 -0.82 -8.22
C LEU A 174 -17.07 -0.50 -7.24
N GLN A 175 -17.34 0.78 -6.99
CA GLN A 175 -18.45 1.21 -6.13
C GLN A 175 -19.81 0.78 -6.69
N GLN A 176 -20.02 0.89 -8.01
CA GLN A 176 -21.23 0.36 -8.66
C GLN A 176 -21.38 -1.16 -8.51
N ASN A 177 -20.27 -1.88 -8.29
CA ASN A 177 -20.23 -3.33 -8.03
C ASN A 177 -20.17 -3.68 -6.53
N GLY A 178 -20.52 -2.72 -5.66
CA GLY A 178 -20.67 -2.93 -4.22
C GLY A 178 -19.38 -2.80 -3.41
N PHE A 179 -18.28 -2.31 -3.98
CA PHE A 179 -17.05 -2.05 -3.22
C PHE A 179 -17.15 -0.73 -2.44
N THR A 180 -16.69 -0.74 -1.20
CA THR A 180 -16.37 0.49 -0.46
C THR A 180 -14.91 0.89 -0.70
N VAL A 181 -14.56 2.15 -0.45
CA VAL A 181 -13.19 2.65 -0.62
C VAL A 181 -12.52 2.82 0.73
N ASN A 182 -11.31 2.24 0.86
CA ASN A 182 -10.35 2.55 1.91
C ASN A 182 -9.23 3.42 1.32
N PRO A 183 -9.12 4.70 1.70
CA PRO A 183 -8.15 5.62 1.09
C PRO A 183 -6.78 5.63 1.79
N PHE A 184 -6.41 4.58 2.52
CA PHE A 184 -5.20 4.52 3.37
C PHE A 184 -4.61 3.11 3.50
#